data_AF-A0A5C3DWA9-F1
#
_entry.id   AF-A0A5C3DWA9-F1
#
_cell.length_a   1.000
_cell.length_b   1.000
_cell.length_c   1.000
_cell.angle_alpha   90.00
_cell.angle_beta   90.00
_cell.angle_gamma   90.00
#
_symmetry.space_group_name_H-M   'P 1'
#
loop_
_entity.id
_entity.type
_entity.pdbx_description
1 polymer ?
#
loop_
_entity_poly.entity_id
_entity_poly.type
_entity_poly.pdbx_seq_one_letter_code
_entity_poly.pdbx_strand_id
1 'polypeptide(L)'
;MPSSSVTVTLPAAGEESVFSSVSSFFSSLLPVAHAEEESSDDAEESEEKESEDDEEEEEEEEDEDEPEDPAPAIYEECEKSKACAPLKHHFDECSKRVEEGKGYEGENCIEEFFHLAHCAQECTAPKLFAKLV
;
A
#
# COMPACT_ATOMS: atom_id res chain seq x y z
N MET A 1 34.01 -3.37 -44.95
CA MET A 1 34.88 -2.54 -44.07
C MET A 1 34.82 -1.12 -44.62
N PRO A 2 34.52 -0.09 -43.80
CA PRO A 2 35.39 0.36 -42.71
C PRO A 2 34.73 0.13 -41.33
N SER A 3 35.42 -0.42 -40.32
CA SER A 3 36.57 0.13 -39.59
C SER A 3 36.13 1.30 -38.70
N SER A 4 35.81 1.03 -37.43
CA SER A 4 36.63 1.39 -36.25
C SER A 4 35.76 2.34 -35.40
N SER A 5 35.74 2.36 -34.08
CA SER A 5 36.63 1.84 -33.06
C SER A 5 35.77 1.63 -31.80
N VAL A 6 35.95 0.51 -31.11
CA VAL A 6 35.54 0.42 -29.71
C VAL A 6 36.73 0.91 -28.90
N THR A 7 36.55 1.91 -28.05
CA THR A 7 37.45 2.07 -26.91
C THR A 7 36.68 2.60 -25.71
N VAL A 8 36.74 1.76 -24.69
CA VAL A 8 36.13 1.79 -23.37
C VAL A 8 36.65 2.96 -22.56
N THR A 9 35.82 3.51 -21.66
CA THR A 9 36.34 4.09 -20.42
C THR A 9 35.43 3.68 -19.27
N LEU A 10 35.98 2.81 -18.42
CA LEU A 10 35.58 2.48 -17.04
C LEU A 10 36.75 2.99 -16.16
N PRO A 11 36.70 3.09 -14.82
CA PRO A 11 35.58 3.06 -13.86
C PRO A 11 35.65 4.21 -12.82
N ALA A 12 34.64 4.35 -11.96
CA ALA A 12 34.77 4.64 -10.51
C ALA A 12 33.38 4.46 -9.88
N ALA A 13 33.18 3.39 -9.08
CA ALA A 13 33.07 3.44 -7.62
C ALA A 13 31.71 4.01 -7.17
N GLY A 14 30.80 3.31 -6.50
CA GLY A 14 30.80 1.99 -5.88
C GLY A 14 29.35 1.61 -5.52
N GLU A 15 29.20 0.45 -4.86
CA GLU A 15 27.94 -0.04 -4.24
C GLU A 15 26.85 -0.55 -5.21
N GLU A 16 27.22 -1.28 -6.25
CA GLU A 16 26.26 -1.81 -7.24
C GLU A 16 26.19 -3.35 -7.19
N SER A 17 25.14 -3.92 -6.57
CA SER A 17 24.88 -5.35 -6.77
C SER A 17 23.41 -5.78 -6.85
N VAL A 18 22.44 -4.99 -6.34
CA VAL A 18 21.01 -5.36 -6.43
C VAL A 18 20.16 -4.40 -7.26
N PHE A 19 20.51 -3.13 -7.35
CA PHE A 19 19.73 -2.15 -8.12
C PHE A 19 20.17 -2.00 -9.59
N SER A 20 21.37 -2.46 -9.94
CA SER A 20 21.91 -2.34 -11.31
C SER A 20 21.21 -3.27 -12.33
N SER A 21 20.75 -4.46 -11.90
CA SER A 21 20.14 -5.43 -12.83
C SER A 21 18.74 -5.05 -13.33
N VAL A 22 17.96 -4.27 -12.57
CA VAL A 22 16.63 -3.78 -13.01
C VAL A 22 16.75 -2.47 -13.78
N SER A 23 17.73 -1.62 -13.43
CA SER A 23 18.00 -0.36 -14.12
C SER A 23 18.38 -0.56 -15.58
N SER A 24 19.16 -1.61 -15.90
CA SER A 24 19.57 -1.89 -17.29
C SER A 24 18.40 -2.29 -18.21
N PHE A 25 17.29 -2.80 -17.66
CA PHE A 25 16.12 -3.19 -18.45
C PHE A 25 15.14 -2.02 -18.66
N PHE A 26 15.02 -1.12 -17.68
CA PHE A 26 14.16 0.06 -17.81
C PHE A 26 14.83 1.20 -18.61
N SER A 27 16.17 1.27 -18.61
CA SER A 27 16.93 2.28 -19.35
C SER A 27 16.90 2.12 -20.88
N SER A 28 16.47 0.96 -21.40
CA SER A 28 16.35 0.74 -22.85
C SER A 28 15.03 1.25 -23.43
N LEU A 29 14.01 1.53 -22.60
CA LEU A 29 12.67 1.93 -23.05
C LEU A 29 12.34 3.42 -22.85
N LEU A 30 13.12 4.14 -22.05
CA LEU A 30 12.89 5.57 -21.80
C LEU A 30 14.19 6.33 -22.04
N PRO A 31 14.21 7.35 -22.93
CA PRO A 31 15.39 8.18 -23.11
C PRO A 31 15.74 8.89 -21.79
N VAL A 32 16.92 8.57 -21.26
CA VAL A 32 17.46 9.18 -20.04
C VAL A 32 17.74 10.66 -20.30
N ALA A 33 17.03 11.53 -19.58
CA ALA A 33 17.35 12.94 -19.49
C ALA A 33 18.47 13.13 -18.45
N HIS A 34 19.58 13.76 -18.84
CA HIS A 34 20.63 14.15 -17.90
C HIS A 34 20.13 15.32 -17.06
N ALA A 35 19.79 15.06 -15.79
CA ALA A 35 19.75 16.08 -14.75
C ALA A 35 21.13 16.08 -14.08
N GLU A 36 21.82 17.21 -14.18
CA GLU A 36 23.05 17.50 -13.45
C GLU A 36 22.72 17.69 -11.97
N GLU A 37 23.03 16.70 -11.13
CA GLU A 37 23.10 16.87 -9.68
C GLU A 37 24.54 17.21 -9.29
N GLU A 38 24.76 18.45 -8.88
CA GLU A 38 25.97 18.84 -8.17
C GLU A 38 25.96 18.19 -6.78
N SER A 39 26.97 17.35 -6.56
CA SER A 39 27.37 16.82 -5.26
C SER A 39 27.78 17.98 -4.33
N SER A 40 27.14 18.08 -3.18
CA SER A 40 27.68 18.77 -2.02
C SER A 40 27.54 17.84 -0.81
N ASP A 41 28.62 17.10 -0.58
CA ASP A 41 28.95 16.44 0.68
C ASP A 41 29.25 17.53 1.72
N ASP A 42 28.59 17.52 2.88
CA ASP A 42 29.18 18.01 4.13
C ASP A 42 28.51 17.31 5.31
N ALA A 43 29.26 16.40 5.92
CA ALA A 43 28.97 15.82 7.20
C ALA A 43 29.51 16.76 8.29
N GLU A 44 28.67 17.19 9.25
CA GLU A 44 29.12 17.40 10.62
C GLU A 44 28.04 17.05 11.66
N GLU A 45 28.55 16.39 12.70
CA GLU A 45 27.98 15.87 13.93
C GLU A 45 27.58 16.98 14.91
N SER A 46 26.47 16.84 15.65
CA SER A 46 26.40 17.32 17.05
C SER A 46 25.16 16.80 17.75
N GLU A 47 25.41 16.22 18.92
CA GLU A 47 24.47 15.67 19.88
C GLU A 47 23.57 16.71 20.56
N GLU A 48 22.41 16.20 21.01
CA GLU A 48 21.61 16.52 22.19
C GLU A 48 21.42 17.98 22.64
N LYS A 49 20.14 18.37 22.70
CA LYS A 49 19.58 19.07 23.87
C LYS A 49 18.08 18.89 24.00
N GLU A 50 17.73 18.15 25.05
CA GLU A 50 16.43 18.09 25.72
C GLU A 50 16.06 19.48 26.29
N SER A 51 14.83 19.92 26.06
CA SER A 51 14.12 20.78 27.01
C SER A 51 12.62 20.46 26.98
N GLU A 52 12.13 19.89 28.08
CA GLU A 52 10.76 20.04 28.57
C GLU A 52 10.38 21.53 28.65
N ASP A 53 9.18 21.86 28.17
CA ASP A 53 8.20 22.81 28.74
C ASP A 53 6.97 22.68 27.82
N ASP A 54 5.98 21.86 28.18
CA ASP A 54 4.75 22.30 28.85
C ASP A 54 4.05 23.43 28.09
N GLU A 55 3.14 23.08 27.20
CA GLU A 55 1.87 23.78 26.93
C GLU A 55 1.12 23.03 25.81
N GLU A 56 -0.21 23.06 25.90
CA GLU A 56 -1.21 22.47 24.99
C GLU A 56 -1.66 21.01 25.26
N GLU A 57 -2.02 20.72 26.51
CA GLU A 57 -3.27 19.97 26.77
C GLU A 57 -4.46 20.91 26.49
N GLU A 58 -4.89 21.10 25.24
CA GLU A 58 -6.20 21.75 24.95
C GLU A 58 -6.71 21.60 23.50
N GLU A 59 -6.70 20.43 22.86
CA GLU A 59 -7.45 20.22 21.59
C GLU A 59 -8.00 18.78 21.42
N GLU A 60 -8.74 18.25 22.41
CA GLU A 60 -9.45 16.94 22.29
C GLU A 60 -10.99 17.04 22.32
N GLU A 61 -11.58 18.20 22.02
CA GLU A 61 -13.05 18.40 22.04
C GLU A 61 -13.55 19.14 20.78
N GLU A 62 -13.10 18.74 19.58
CA GLU A 62 -13.61 19.31 18.32
C GLU A 62 -13.90 18.26 17.23
N ASP A 63 -14.23 17.02 17.60
CA ASP A 63 -14.57 15.94 16.65
C ASP A 63 -15.86 15.18 17.00
N GLU A 64 -16.83 15.82 17.68
CA GLU A 64 -18.17 15.23 17.91
C GLU A 64 -19.20 15.60 16.82
N ASP A 65 -18.85 16.47 15.88
CA ASP A 65 -19.77 16.98 14.84
C ASP A 65 -19.44 16.54 13.40
N GLU A 66 -18.45 15.66 13.19
CA GLU A 66 -18.20 15.05 11.87
C GLU A 66 -19.30 14.02 11.55
N PRO A 67 -19.99 14.14 10.39
CA PRO A 67 -20.99 13.16 10.00
C PRO A 67 -20.35 11.79 9.77
N GLU A 68 -20.79 10.76 10.50
CA GLU A 68 -20.32 9.38 10.38
C GLU A 68 -20.43 8.88 8.92
N ASP A 69 -19.35 8.28 8.39
CA ASP A 69 -19.35 7.68 7.04
C ASP A 69 -20.41 6.57 6.97
N PRO A 70 -21.41 6.67 6.07
CA PRO A 70 -22.43 5.63 5.95
C PRO A 70 -21.91 4.33 5.30
N ALA A 71 -20.70 4.30 4.71
CA ALA A 71 -20.20 3.15 3.95
C ALA A 71 -20.06 1.87 4.78
N PRO A 72 -19.46 1.86 5.99
CA PRO A 72 -19.28 0.64 6.78
C PRO A 72 -20.62 0.00 7.17
N ALA A 73 -21.58 0.80 7.61
CA ALA A 73 -22.91 0.32 8.00
C ALA A 73 -23.68 -0.29 6.80
N ILE A 74 -23.60 0.34 5.62
CA ILE A 74 -24.22 -0.20 4.39
C ILE A 74 -23.54 -1.50 3.97
N TYR A 75 -22.21 -1.55 4.02
CA TYR A 75 -21.44 -2.72 3.64
C TYR A 75 -21.79 -3.92 4.53
N GLU A 76 -21.82 -3.73 5.85
CA GLU A 76 -22.18 -4.79 6.81
C GLU A 76 -23.63 -5.28 6.62
N GLU A 77 -24.58 -4.40 6.32
CA GLU A 77 -25.95 -4.78 5.94
C GLU A 77 -25.96 -5.66 4.67
N CYS A 78 -25.15 -5.30 3.68
CA CYS A 78 -25.02 -6.02 2.42
C CYS A 78 -24.35 -7.39 2.59
N GLU A 79 -23.34 -7.53 3.45
CA GLU A 79 -22.75 -8.82 3.79
C GLU A 79 -23.75 -9.77 4.45
N LYS A 80 -24.61 -9.24 5.34
CA LYS A 80 -25.67 -9.98 6.05
C LYS A 80 -26.91 -10.22 5.20
N SER A 81 -26.95 -9.71 3.98
CA SER A 81 -28.07 -9.89 3.06
C SER A 81 -28.27 -11.37 2.72
N LYS A 82 -29.49 -11.76 2.33
CA LYS A 82 -29.79 -13.15 1.97
C LYS A 82 -28.94 -13.68 0.81
N ALA A 83 -28.51 -12.81 -0.10
CA ALA A 83 -27.68 -13.18 -1.24
C ALA A 83 -26.23 -13.43 -0.84
N CYS A 84 -25.68 -12.60 0.07
CA CYS A 84 -24.26 -12.66 0.45
C CYS A 84 -23.99 -13.45 1.74
N ALA A 85 -24.99 -13.71 2.58
CA ALA A 85 -24.83 -14.45 3.83
C ALA A 85 -24.17 -15.84 3.68
N PRO A 86 -24.45 -16.64 2.63
CA PRO A 86 -23.72 -17.90 2.43
C PRO A 86 -22.22 -17.69 2.15
N LEU A 87 -21.88 -16.64 1.40
CA LEU A 87 -20.49 -16.30 1.08
C LEU A 87 -19.77 -15.79 2.33
N LYS A 88 -20.45 -14.99 3.15
CA LYS A 88 -19.95 -14.58 4.47
C LYS A 88 -19.66 -15.79 5.36
N HIS A 89 -20.59 -16.75 5.42
CA HIS A 89 -20.37 -17.97 6.19
C HIS A 89 -19.11 -18.72 5.74
N HIS A 90 -18.88 -18.87 4.42
CA HIS A 90 -17.66 -19.52 3.92
C HIS A 90 -16.39 -18.75 4.27
N PHE A 91 -16.42 -17.42 4.16
CA PHE A 91 -15.30 -16.58 4.57
C PHE A 91 -15.01 -16.72 6.07
N ASP A 92 -16.04 -16.61 6.93
CA ASP A 92 -15.89 -16.75 8.38
C ASP A 92 -15.38 -18.15 8.78
N GLU A 93 -15.82 -19.19 8.08
CA GLU A 93 -15.34 -20.56 8.28
C GLU A 93 -13.86 -20.73 7.88
N CYS A 94 -13.46 -20.16 6.74
CA CYS A 94 -12.06 -20.15 6.31
C CYS A 94 -11.20 -19.41 7.33
N SER A 95 -11.58 -18.18 7.68
CA SER A 95 -10.83 -17.33 8.62
C SER A 95 -10.63 -18.03 9.95
N LYS A 96 -11.70 -18.63 10.50
CA LYS A 96 -11.62 -19.43 11.72
C LYS A 96 -10.65 -20.61 11.59
N ARG A 97 -10.69 -21.35 10.48
CA ARG A 97 -9.81 -22.51 10.27
C ARG A 97 -8.34 -22.10 10.18
N VAL A 98 -8.05 -21.00 9.49
CA VAL A 98 -6.70 -20.44 9.34
C VAL A 98 -6.19 -19.93 10.69
N GLU A 99 -7.00 -19.17 11.44
CA GLU A 99 -6.67 -18.67 12.78
C GLU A 99 -6.43 -19.79 13.79
N GLU A 100 -7.21 -20.88 13.71
CA GLU A 100 -7.04 -22.06 14.55
C GLU A 100 -5.84 -22.94 14.16
N GLY A 101 -5.13 -22.61 13.07
CA GLY A 101 -4.02 -23.41 12.54
C GLY A 101 -4.46 -24.79 12.03
N LYS A 102 -5.75 -24.96 11.74
CA LYS A 102 -6.35 -26.19 11.20
C LYS A 102 -6.42 -26.19 9.67
N GLY A 103 -5.96 -25.10 9.06
CA GLY A 103 -5.83 -24.99 7.62
C GLY A 103 -4.65 -25.78 7.05
N TYR A 104 -4.55 -25.82 5.73
CA TYR A 104 -3.37 -26.36 5.06
C TYR A 104 -2.20 -25.37 5.08
N GLU A 105 -0.98 -25.86 4.85
CA GLU A 105 0.21 -25.02 4.81
C GLU A 105 0.09 -23.98 3.68
N GLY A 106 0.12 -22.70 4.05
CA GLY A 106 -0.07 -21.59 3.12
C GLY A 106 -1.54 -21.28 2.76
N GLU A 107 -2.51 -21.86 3.46
CA GLU A 107 -3.92 -21.48 3.31
C GLU A 107 -4.13 -20.00 3.63
N ASN A 108 -4.87 -19.33 2.74
CA ASN A 108 -5.36 -17.97 2.92
C ASN A 108 -6.80 -17.89 2.42
N CYS A 109 -7.57 -16.94 2.95
CA CYS A 109 -9.00 -16.80 2.68
C CYS A 109 -9.33 -15.75 1.63
N ILE A 110 -8.39 -15.48 0.71
CA ILE A 110 -8.55 -14.41 -0.30
C ILE A 110 -9.63 -14.76 -1.32
N GLU A 111 -9.78 -16.04 -1.67
CA GLU A 111 -10.83 -16.48 -2.59
C GLU A 111 -12.22 -16.23 -2.00
N GLU A 112 -12.46 -16.69 -0.78
CA GLU A 112 -13.72 -16.48 -0.07
C GLU A 112 -13.98 -14.99 0.19
N PHE A 113 -12.93 -14.22 0.52
CA PHE A 113 -13.02 -12.77 0.64
C PHE A 113 -13.47 -12.12 -0.66
N PHE A 114 -12.89 -12.49 -1.82
CA PHE A 114 -13.29 -11.90 -3.09
C PHE A 114 -14.72 -12.28 -3.47
N HIS A 115 -15.19 -13.48 -3.14
CA HIS A 115 -16.59 -13.84 -3.34
C HIS A 115 -17.54 -12.99 -2.48
N LEU A 116 -17.25 -12.85 -1.18
CA LEU A 116 -18.04 -12.00 -0.29
C LEU A 116 -18.00 -10.54 -0.75
N ALA A 117 -16.81 -10.01 -1.00
CA ALA A 117 -16.61 -8.62 -1.38
C ALA A 117 -17.31 -8.28 -2.70
N HIS A 118 -17.21 -9.15 -3.70
CA HIS A 118 -17.92 -8.97 -4.97
C HIS A 118 -19.44 -8.85 -4.75
N CYS A 119 -20.02 -9.78 -3.99
CA CYS A 119 -21.46 -9.76 -3.68
C CYS A 119 -21.86 -8.52 -2.86
N ALA A 120 -21.12 -8.21 -1.81
CA ALA A 120 -21.40 -7.08 -0.92
C ALA A 120 -21.25 -5.75 -1.65
N GLN A 121 -20.27 -5.60 -2.55
CA GLN A 121 -20.06 -4.37 -3.32
C GLN A 121 -21.16 -4.11 -4.36
N GLU A 122 -21.65 -5.15 -5.04
CA GLU A 122 -22.81 -5.00 -5.95
C GLU A 122 -24.05 -4.48 -5.22
N CYS A 123 -24.23 -4.88 -3.95
CA CYS A 123 -25.29 -4.36 -3.08
C CYS A 123 -24.98 -2.95 -2.52
N THR A 124 -23.72 -2.70 -2.14
CA THR A 124 -23.30 -1.48 -1.44
C THR A 124 -23.27 -0.27 -2.37
N ALA A 125 -22.70 -0.42 -3.56
CA ALA A 125 -22.46 0.68 -4.49
C ALA A 125 -23.71 1.55 -4.75
N PRO A 126 -24.87 1.00 -5.19
CA PRO A 126 -26.05 1.84 -5.45
C PRO A 126 -26.62 2.51 -4.19
N LYS A 127 -26.47 1.89 -3.01
CA LYS A 127 -26.97 2.45 -1.74
C LYS A 127 -26.07 3.56 -1.22
N LEU A 128 -24.74 3.39 -1.33
CA LEU A 128 -23.76 4.35 -0.87
C LEU A 128 -23.80 5.62 -1.73
N PHE A 129 -23.74 5.47 -3.06
CA PHE A 129 -23.79 6.62 -3.97
C PHE A 129 -25.13 7.37 -3.98
N ALA A 130 -26.19 6.79 -3.41
CA ALA A 130 -27.44 7.52 -3.17
C ALA A 130 -27.38 8.46 -1.95
N LYS A 131 -26.41 8.27 -1.04
CA LYS A 131 -26.19 9.10 0.15
C LYS A 131 -25.09 10.15 -0.05
N LEU A 132 -24.13 9.87 -0.93
CA LEU A 132 -23.05 10.78 -1.29
C LEU A 132 -23.55 11.74 -2.39
N VAL A 133 -24.14 12.86 -1.97
CA VAL A 133 -24.63 13.94 -2.87
C VAL A 133 -23.66 15.10 -2.87
#